data_AF-A0A524GB43-F1
#
_entry.id   AF-A0A524GB43-F1
#
_cell.length_a   1.000
_cell.length_b   1.000
_cell.length_c   1.000
_cell.angle_alpha   90.00
_cell.angle_beta   90.00
_cell.angle_gamma   90.00
#
_symmetry.space_group_name_H-M   'P 1'
#
loop_
_entity.id
_entity.type
_entity.pdbx_description
1 polymer ?
#
loop_
_entity_poly.entity_id
_entity_poly.type
_entity_poly.pdbx_seq_one_letter_code
_entity_poly.pdbx_strand_id
1 'polypeptide(L)'
;MGDLEEAVKRKYLLVDSWDAIHQHSLIVGFSLLILIIYTIFLWFICSMTPSLHTSLLLLGSQIGLGLPATRAYYDFGLSARSMLKFHDFGALGSPNSTEDLSISIGDLSLVFERMNMQIAKYDRGVLDDLNDIAWFIIIVWSMISSFLFLEQLGPFSVCPFGALVLVVVCIASYYTGFRTVRGDSFEEDFSHLEFYVNTHIRNIDAELPLANGMIIIQLVRKRRKYAIVDILVEYRLQNKMILEYHLGFSSAHKERFILEAPYDLIECFYEKMKEMAVVKQADWIIEQITTQSGKILRLVNQRKTLDISEKNTFIIGPSVVNKSALQASSIMRNIAAILQQEG
;
A
#
# COMPACT_ATOMS: atom_id res chain seq x y z
N MET A 1 -16.26 -1.88 -23.99
CA MET A 1 -16.99 -1.09 -22.97
C MET A 1 -17.34 -1.89 -21.70
N GLY A 2 -17.69 -3.18 -21.78
CA GLY A 2 -18.00 -4.00 -20.59
C GLY A 2 -16.86 -4.10 -19.57
N ASP A 3 -15.66 -4.44 -20.03
CA ASP A 3 -14.49 -4.69 -19.15
C ASP A 3 -13.98 -3.44 -18.44
N LEU A 4 -14.05 -2.26 -19.07
CA LEU A 4 -13.74 -0.98 -18.42
C LEU A 4 -14.75 -0.66 -17.32
N GLU A 5 -16.05 -0.81 -17.62
CA GLU A 5 -17.09 -0.56 -16.64
C GLU A 5 -16.94 -1.52 -15.45
N GLU A 6 -16.54 -2.76 -15.70
CA GLU A 6 -16.23 -3.74 -14.68
C GLU A 6 -14.97 -3.37 -13.88
N ALA A 7 -13.89 -2.95 -14.55
CA ALA A 7 -12.66 -2.49 -13.91
C ALA A 7 -12.91 -1.30 -12.98
N VAL A 8 -13.77 -0.35 -13.36
CA VAL A 8 -14.09 0.83 -12.54
C VAL A 8 -15.07 0.50 -11.40
N LYS A 9 -15.99 -0.45 -11.60
CA LYS A 9 -16.96 -0.86 -10.55
C LYS A 9 -16.34 -1.71 -9.45
N ARG A 10 -15.26 -2.44 -9.73
CA ARG A 10 -14.63 -3.37 -8.78
C ARG A 10 -14.04 -2.67 -7.55
N LYS A 11 -14.07 -3.38 -6.41
CA LYS A 11 -13.42 -2.98 -5.16
C LYS A 11 -12.06 -3.64 -5.07
N TYR A 12 -11.01 -2.83 -5.11
CA TYR A 12 -9.63 -3.29 -5.07
C TYR A 12 -9.12 -3.36 -3.64
N LEU A 13 -8.36 -4.41 -3.34
CA LEU A 13 -7.60 -4.54 -2.11
C LEU A 13 -6.19 -4.02 -2.37
N LEU A 14 -6.04 -2.70 -2.26
CA LEU A 14 -4.79 -1.99 -2.56
C LEU A 14 -3.84 -1.95 -1.37
N VAL A 15 -4.37 -1.80 -0.15
CA VAL A 15 -3.59 -1.67 1.09
C VAL A 15 -3.78 -2.92 1.95
N ASP A 16 -2.67 -3.53 2.35
CA ASP A 16 -2.64 -4.52 3.42
C ASP A 16 -2.69 -3.81 4.77
N SER A 17 -3.65 -4.23 5.58
CA SER A 17 -3.94 -3.67 6.90
C SER A 17 -3.98 -4.75 7.98
N TRP A 18 -3.58 -5.98 7.67
CA TRP A 18 -3.70 -7.09 8.62
C TRP A 18 -2.88 -6.86 9.89
N ASP A 19 -1.61 -6.46 9.74
CA ASP A 19 -0.74 -6.11 10.86
C ASP A 19 -1.28 -4.93 11.67
N ALA A 20 -1.78 -3.89 10.99
CA ALA A 20 -2.41 -2.75 11.64
C ALA A 20 -3.67 -3.16 12.42
N ILE A 21 -4.51 -4.04 11.88
CA ILE A 21 -5.72 -4.58 12.56
C ILE A 21 -5.34 -5.40 13.79
N HIS A 22 -4.28 -6.20 13.69
CA HIS A 22 -3.76 -6.94 14.83
C HIS A 22 -3.28 -5.98 15.94
N GLN A 23 -2.53 -4.93 15.58
CA GLN A 23 -2.13 -3.87 16.51
C GLN A 23 -3.33 -3.16 17.14
N HIS A 24 -4.35 -2.79 16.35
CA HIS A 24 -5.60 -2.21 16.89
C HIS A 24 -6.21 -3.11 17.96
N SER A 25 -6.26 -4.42 17.72
CA SER A 25 -6.83 -5.40 18.64
C SER A 25 -6.01 -5.52 19.93
N LEU A 26 -4.67 -5.51 19.83
CA LEU A 26 -3.78 -5.51 20.98
C LEU A 26 -3.94 -4.24 21.83
N ILE A 27 -4.04 -3.07 21.19
CA ILE A 27 -4.23 -1.79 21.87
C ILE A 27 -5.57 -1.75 22.62
N VAL A 28 -6.65 -2.27 22.03
CA VAL A 28 -7.94 -2.41 22.73
C VAL A 28 -7.79 -3.29 23.98
N GLY A 29 -7.10 -4.44 23.86
CA GLY A 29 -6.82 -5.29 25.02
C GLY A 29 -6.02 -4.58 26.10
N PHE A 30 -4.98 -3.83 25.71
CA PHE A 30 -4.16 -3.05 26.63
C PHE A 30 -4.94 -1.90 27.30
N SER A 31 -5.83 -1.23 26.56
CA SER A 31 -6.72 -0.20 27.09
C SER A 31 -7.68 -0.75 28.15
N LEU A 32 -8.23 -1.95 27.93
CA LEU A 32 -9.08 -2.63 28.91
C LEU A 32 -8.30 -2.98 30.18
N LEU A 33 -7.05 -3.45 30.03
CA LEU A 33 -6.19 -3.75 31.17
C LEU A 33 -5.86 -2.49 31.99
N ILE A 34 -5.47 -1.40 31.30
CA ILE A 34 -5.25 -0.09 31.93
C ILE A 34 -6.50 0.38 32.66
N LEU A 35 -7.67 0.29 32.02
CA LEU A 35 -8.94 0.69 32.62
C LEU A 35 -9.14 0.00 33.97
N ILE A 36 -8.98 -1.32 34.03
CA ILE A 36 -9.19 -2.12 35.24
C ILE A 36 -8.16 -1.76 36.31
N ILE A 37 -6.86 -1.83 35.98
CA ILE A 37 -5.78 -1.61 36.95
C ILE A 37 -5.84 -0.18 37.49
N TYR A 38 -6.02 0.79 36.60
CA TYR A 38 -6.02 2.19 36.99
C TYR A 38 -7.29 2.57 37.75
N THR A 39 -8.44 1.97 37.42
CA THR A 39 -9.66 2.10 38.23
C THR A 39 -9.43 1.59 39.65
N ILE A 40 -8.82 0.41 39.82
CA ILE A 40 -8.50 -0.15 41.15
C ILE A 40 -7.55 0.77 41.92
N PHE A 41 -6.53 1.31 41.23
CA PHE A 41 -5.58 2.24 41.83
C PHE A 41 -6.23 3.55 42.30
N LEU A 42 -7.05 4.17 41.45
CA LEU A 42 -7.78 5.40 41.81
C LEU A 42 -8.82 5.13 42.91
N TRP A 43 -9.48 3.98 42.88
CA TRP A 43 -10.36 3.53 43.95
C TRP A 43 -9.62 3.42 45.29
N PHE A 44 -8.43 2.82 45.28
CA PHE A 44 -7.61 2.70 46.49
C PHE A 44 -7.22 4.07 47.06
N ILE A 45 -6.76 5.00 46.22
CA ILE A 45 -6.46 6.38 46.67
C ILE A 45 -7.69 7.03 47.28
N CYS A 46 -8.84 6.92 46.61
CA CYS A 46 -10.06 7.57 47.09
C CYS A 46 -10.70 6.88 48.29
N SER A 47 -10.32 5.64 48.61
CA SER A 47 -10.70 4.99 49.88
C SER A 47 -9.94 5.55 51.10
N MET A 48 -8.87 6.32 50.88
CA MET A 48 -8.14 6.98 51.96
C MET A 48 -8.88 8.22 52.47
N THR A 49 -8.62 8.62 53.72
CA THR A 49 -9.20 9.84 54.29
C THR A 49 -8.80 11.07 53.45
N PRO A 50 -9.78 11.89 53.02
CA PRO A 50 -9.50 13.12 52.27
C PRO A 50 -8.60 14.07 53.07
N SER A 51 -7.49 14.46 52.45
CA SER A 51 -6.55 15.46 52.98
C SER A 51 -5.80 16.11 51.83
N LEU A 52 -5.07 17.19 52.11
CA LEU A 52 -4.24 17.87 51.10
C LEU A 52 -3.24 16.90 50.46
N HIS A 53 -2.61 16.03 51.26
CA HIS A 53 -1.61 15.07 50.78
C HIS A 53 -2.23 14.00 49.86
N THR A 54 -3.37 13.43 50.23
CA THR A 54 -4.06 12.43 49.39
C THR A 54 -4.62 13.04 48.11
N SER A 55 -5.07 14.29 48.15
CA SER A 55 -5.52 15.04 46.97
C SER A 55 -4.37 15.39 46.02
N LEU A 56 -3.20 15.79 46.55
CA LEU A 56 -1.99 16.01 45.76
C LEU A 56 -1.47 14.70 45.13
N LEU A 57 -1.57 13.57 45.84
CA LEU A 57 -1.24 12.26 45.30
C LEU A 57 -2.18 11.87 44.15
N LEU A 58 -3.49 12.13 44.30
CA LEU A 58 -4.48 11.91 43.23
C LEU A 58 -4.15 12.78 42.00
N LEU A 59 -3.94 14.08 42.18
CA LEU A 59 -3.56 15.01 41.12
C LEU A 59 -2.28 14.56 40.40
N GLY A 60 -1.22 14.33 41.17
CA GLY A 60 0.10 13.97 40.66
C GLY A 60 0.10 12.62 39.95
N SER A 61 -0.66 11.64 40.44
CA SER A 61 -0.77 10.34 39.78
C SER A 61 -1.59 10.40 38.48
N GLN A 62 -2.66 11.20 38.42
CA GLN A 62 -3.42 11.39 37.19
C GLN A 62 -2.62 12.11 36.10
N ILE A 63 -1.89 13.16 36.45
CA ILE A 63 -1.01 13.87 35.49
C ILE A 63 0.20 12.99 35.12
N GLY A 64 0.86 12.42 36.13
CA GLY A 64 2.10 11.66 35.97
C GLY A 64 1.95 10.36 35.18
N LEU A 65 0.78 9.72 35.24
CA LEU A 65 0.47 8.57 34.39
C LEU A 65 -0.22 8.99 33.09
N GLY A 66 -1.07 10.01 33.15
CA GLY A 66 -1.89 10.44 32.02
C GLY A 66 -1.08 10.98 30.85
N LEU A 67 -0.17 11.94 31.09
CA LEU A 67 0.60 12.56 30.01
C LEU A 67 1.52 11.57 29.27
N PRO A 68 2.29 10.70 29.96
CA PRO A 68 3.10 9.69 29.27
C PRO A 68 2.24 8.64 28.56
N ALA A 69 1.10 8.25 29.12
CA ALA A 69 0.21 7.27 28.50
C ALA A 69 -0.38 7.80 27.19
N THR A 70 -0.86 9.04 27.13
CA THR A 70 -1.39 9.60 25.87
C THR A 70 -0.31 9.73 24.82
N ARG A 71 0.91 10.11 25.21
CA ARG A 71 2.07 10.15 24.31
C ARG A 71 2.41 8.77 23.76
N ALA A 72 2.47 7.75 24.62
CA ALA A 72 2.73 6.38 24.20
C ALA A 72 1.65 5.86 23.23
N TYR A 73 0.38 6.14 23.50
CA TYR A 73 -0.72 5.78 22.60
C TYR A 73 -0.61 6.46 21.24
N TYR A 74 -0.25 7.75 21.21
CA TYR A 74 0.02 8.45 19.95
C TYR A 74 1.15 7.79 19.16
N ASP A 75 2.27 7.44 19.82
CA ASP A 75 3.40 6.76 19.18
C ASP A 75 3.02 5.33 18.71
N PHE A 76 2.18 4.60 19.44
CA PHE A 76 1.60 3.34 18.97
C PHE A 76 0.70 3.52 17.74
N GLY A 77 -0.04 4.62 17.66
CA GLY A 77 -0.83 4.98 16.49
C GLY A 77 0.06 5.18 15.26
N LEU A 78 1.14 5.96 15.41
CA LEU A 78 2.15 6.16 14.36
C LEU A 78 2.78 4.84 13.92
N SER A 79 3.15 3.98 14.87
CA SER A 79 3.73 2.67 14.57
C SER A 79 2.74 1.77 13.81
N ALA A 80 1.48 1.69 14.24
CA ALA A 80 0.45 0.94 13.54
C ALA A 80 0.21 1.45 12.11
N ARG A 81 0.28 2.77 11.88
CA ARG A 81 0.21 3.36 10.54
C ARG A 81 1.39 2.92 9.67
N SER A 82 2.61 2.91 10.22
CA SER A 82 3.81 2.51 9.47
C SER A 82 3.78 1.05 8.99
N MET A 83 2.96 0.21 9.61
CA MET A 83 2.74 -1.19 9.20
C MET A 83 1.82 -1.33 7.98
N LEU A 84 1.08 -0.29 7.60
CA LEU A 84 0.30 -0.30 6.36
C LEU A 84 1.25 -0.36 5.16
N LYS A 85 0.96 -1.24 4.20
CA LYS A 85 1.73 -1.45 2.97
C LYS A 85 0.78 -1.69 1.79
N PHE A 86 1.25 -1.53 0.55
CA PHE A 86 0.46 -2.02 -0.58
C PHE A 86 0.41 -3.55 -0.53
N HIS A 87 -0.72 -4.10 -0.93
CA HIS A 87 -0.94 -5.53 -0.85
C HIS A 87 -0.31 -6.20 -2.09
N ASP A 88 0.68 -7.06 -1.85
CA ASP A 88 1.21 -7.93 -2.89
C ASP A 88 0.46 -9.27 -2.94
N PHE A 89 -0.12 -9.56 -4.10
CA PHE A 89 -0.88 -10.78 -4.34
C PHE A 89 -0.17 -11.80 -5.20
N GLY A 90 0.84 -11.41 -5.97
CA GLY A 90 1.52 -12.38 -6.84
C GLY A 90 2.39 -13.36 -6.04
N ALA A 91 2.75 -13.05 -4.80
CA ALA A 91 3.37 -14.00 -3.87
C ALA A 91 2.40 -15.06 -3.29
N LEU A 92 1.10 -14.78 -3.29
CA LEU A 92 0.09 -15.57 -2.57
C LEU A 92 -0.89 -16.30 -3.49
N GLY A 93 -0.92 -15.96 -4.78
CA GLY A 93 -1.88 -16.49 -5.75
C GLY A 93 -1.46 -17.81 -6.40
N SER A 94 -2.42 -18.71 -6.60
CA SER A 94 -2.28 -19.76 -7.61
C SER A 94 -2.65 -19.17 -8.97
N PRO A 95 -1.86 -19.38 -10.03
CA PRO A 95 -2.11 -18.85 -11.38
C PRO A 95 -3.46 -19.30 -11.96
N ASN A 96 -4.05 -20.38 -11.45
CA ASN A 96 -5.35 -20.89 -11.92
C ASN A 96 -6.57 -20.10 -11.43
N SER A 97 -6.37 -18.95 -10.77
CA SER A 97 -7.44 -18.10 -10.22
C SER A 97 -7.39 -16.65 -10.71
N THR A 98 -6.58 -16.38 -11.73
CA THR A 98 -6.43 -15.05 -12.32
C THR A 98 -7.58 -14.75 -13.29
N GLU A 99 -8.13 -13.56 -13.18
CA GLU A 99 -9.10 -12.97 -14.10
C GLU A 99 -8.44 -11.81 -14.83
N ASP A 100 -8.57 -11.76 -16.16
CA ASP A 100 -7.98 -10.72 -16.99
C ASP A 100 -9.06 -9.72 -17.40
N LEU A 101 -8.81 -8.42 -17.19
CA LEU A 101 -9.68 -7.34 -17.68
C LEU A 101 -8.95 -6.57 -18.78
N SER A 102 -9.55 -6.52 -19.96
CA SER A 102 -8.98 -5.82 -21.12
C SER A 102 -9.53 -4.40 -21.22
N ILE A 103 -8.65 -3.40 -21.21
CA ILE A 103 -9.00 -1.99 -21.37
C ILE A 103 -8.13 -1.33 -22.45
N SER A 104 -8.62 -0.25 -23.04
CA SER A 104 -7.85 0.54 -23.98
C SER A 104 -6.79 1.36 -23.25
N ILE A 105 -5.68 1.65 -23.94
CA ILE A 105 -4.54 2.40 -23.35
C ILE A 105 -4.97 3.76 -22.79
N GLY A 106 -5.87 4.45 -23.49
CA GLY A 106 -6.41 5.75 -23.04
C GLY A 106 -7.27 5.70 -21.78
N ASP A 107 -7.80 4.53 -21.41
CA ASP A 107 -8.71 4.38 -20.27
C ASP A 107 -7.98 4.07 -18.96
N LEU A 108 -6.66 3.85 -19.01
CA LEU A 108 -5.87 3.47 -17.84
C LEU A 108 -5.96 4.50 -16.70
N SER A 109 -5.91 5.79 -17.03
CA SER A 109 -6.02 6.86 -16.03
C SER A 109 -7.34 6.82 -15.25
N LEU A 110 -8.44 6.39 -15.87
CA LEU A 110 -9.73 6.25 -15.18
C LEU A 110 -9.69 5.15 -14.13
N VAL A 111 -8.94 4.08 -14.40
CA VAL A 111 -8.74 2.98 -13.45
C VAL A 111 -7.89 3.44 -12.27
N PHE A 112 -6.80 4.17 -12.53
CA PHE A 112 -5.98 4.77 -11.47
C PHE A 112 -6.76 5.79 -10.64
N GLU A 113 -7.53 6.68 -11.26
CA GLU A 113 -8.38 7.64 -10.55
C GLU A 113 -9.34 6.92 -9.58
N ARG A 114 -9.97 5.84 -10.04
CA ARG A 114 -10.88 5.03 -9.22
C ARG A 114 -10.16 4.34 -8.05
N MET A 115 -8.94 3.87 -8.26
CA MET A 115 -8.11 3.27 -7.22
C MET A 115 -7.63 4.33 -6.21
N ASN A 116 -7.28 5.53 -6.68
CA ASN A 116 -6.89 6.65 -5.83
C ASN A 116 -8.03 7.03 -4.87
N MET A 117 -9.28 7.10 -5.35
CA MET A 117 -10.46 7.31 -4.48
C MET A 117 -10.59 6.24 -3.38
N GLN A 118 -10.14 5.00 -3.63
CA GLN A 118 -10.17 3.92 -2.64
C GLN A 118 -9.02 4.01 -1.62
N ILE A 119 -7.89 4.59 -2.02
CA ILE A 119 -6.70 4.81 -1.18
C ILE A 119 -6.86 6.05 -0.31
N ALA A 120 -7.45 7.14 -0.83
CA ALA A 120 -7.58 8.43 -0.17
C ALA A 120 -8.19 8.36 1.26
N LYS A 121 -8.96 7.32 1.57
CA LYS A 121 -9.49 7.09 2.93
C LYS A 121 -8.40 6.80 3.98
N TYR A 122 -7.22 6.35 3.58
CA TYR A 122 -6.07 6.07 4.45
C TYR A 122 -5.19 7.30 4.69
N ASP A 123 -5.29 8.32 3.83
CA ASP A 123 -4.50 9.56 3.89
C ASP A 123 -5.30 10.80 4.30
N ARG A 124 -6.53 10.60 4.80
CA ARG A 124 -7.27 11.69 5.47
C ARG A 124 -6.55 12.09 6.76
N GLY A 125 -5.60 13.01 6.61
CA GLY A 125 -4.85 13.59 7.72
C GLY A 125 -5.76 14.35 8.67
N VAL A 126 -5.39 14.33 9.95
CA VAL A 126 -5.85 15.31 10.93
C VAL A 126 -4.71 16.32 11.07
N LEU A 127 -5.00 17.58 10.75
CA LEU A 127 -4.01 18.68 10.78
C LEU A 127 -3.71 19.17 12.20
N ASP A 128 -4.59 18.87 13.17
CA ASP A 128 -4.46 19.39 14.54
C ASP A 128 -3.66 18.45 15.45
N ASP A 129 -2.78 19.05 16.25
CA ASP A 129 -2.07 18.38 17.34
C ASP A 129 -3.03 18.10 18.51
N LEU A 130 -3.85 17.05 18.34
CA LEU A 130 -4.81 16.62 19.36
C LEU A 130 -4.13 16.12 20.64
N ASN A 131 -2.79 15.98 20.66
CA ASN A 131 -2.05 15.61 21.85
C ASN A 131 -2.04 16.74 22.90
N ASP A 132 -1.99 18.01 22.47
CA ASP A 132 -2.08 19.16 23.38
C ASP A 132 -3.47 19.22 24.04
N ILE A 133 -4.52 18.97 23.25
CA ILE A 133 -5.90 18.89 23.75
C ILE A 133 -6.05 17.72 24.72
N ALA A 134 -5.48 16.56 24.39
CA ALA A 134 -5.46 15.39 25.28
C ALA A 134 -4.80 15.71 26.63
N TRP A 135 -3.64 16.38 26.62
CA TRP A 135 -2.94 16.80 27.82
C TRP A 135 -3.73 17.82 28.64
N PHE A 136 -4.34 18.80 27.96
CA PHE A 136 -5.22 19.77 28.61
C PHE A 136 -6.39 19.10 29.32
N ILE A 137 -7.08 18.16 28.66
CA ILE A 137 -8.20 17.40 29.25
C ILE A 137 -7.73 16.64 30.51
N ILE A 138 -6.58 15.97 30.45
CA ILE A 138 -6.04 15.23 31.60
C ILE A 138 -5.76 16.17 32.77
N ILE A 139 -5.09 17.30 32.52
CA ILE A 139 -4.75 18.26 33.57
C ILE A 139 -6.01 18.85 34.21
N VAL A 140 -6.96 19.30 33.40
CA VAL A 140 -8.23 19.88 33.87
C VAL A 140 -9.04 18.86 34.66
N TRP A 141 -9.17 17.63 34.15
CA TRP A 141 -9.88 16.57 34.87
C TRP A 141 -9.18 16.23 36.19
N SER A 142 -7.85 16.16 36.20
CA SER A 142 -7.08 15.89 37.42
C SER A 142 -7.32 16.95 38.49
N MET A 143 -7.39 18.23 38.10
CA MET A 143 -7.71 19.33 39.01
C MET A 143 -9.13 19.22 39.56
N ILE A 144 -10.13 19.02 38.70
CA ILE A 144 -11.54 18.89 39.10
C ILE A 144 -11.72 17.70 40.03
N SER A 145 -11.18 16.53 39.67
CA SER A 145 -11.27 15.30 40.46
C SER A 145 -10.62 15.47 41.83
N SER A 146 -9.48 16.16 41.91
CA SER A 146 -8.76 16.36 43.18
C SER A 146 -9.46 17.38 44.08
N PHE A 147 -10.03 18.43 43.50
CA PHE A 147 -10.82 19.43 44.23
C PHE A 147 -12.10 18.81 44.81
N LEU A 148 -12.85 18.05 44.00
CA LEU A 148 -14.07 17.37 44.46
C LEU A 148 -13.78 16.35 45.57
N PHE A 149 -12.65 15.65 45.50
CA PHE A 149 -12.21 14.72 46.54
C PHE A 149 -11.85 15.45 47.85
N LEU A 150 -11.11 16.57 47.76
CA LEU A 150 -10.71 17.37 48.92
C LEU A 150 -11.90 17.97 49.67
N GLU A 151 -12.85 18.55 48.93
CA GLU A 151 -14.05 19.20 49.48
C GLU A 151 -15.15 18.19 49.87
N GLN A 152 -14.93 16.89 49.62
CA GLN A 152 -15.91 15.83 49.85
C GLN A 152 -17.25 16.07 49.11
N LEU A 153 -17.21 16.81 48.00
CA LEU A 153 -18.38 17.27 47.24
C LEU A 153 -18.97 16.21 46.28
N GLY A 154 -18.72 14.94 46.54
CA GLY A 154 -19.30 13.83 45.78
C GLY A 154 -19.07 12.49 46.46
N PRO A 155 -19.88 11.46 46.14
CA PRO A 155 -19.60 10.11 46.60
C PRO A 155 -18.22 9.66 46.10
N PHE A 156 -17.55 8.80 46.88
CA PHE A 156 -16.27 8.15 46.56
C PHE A 156 -16.19 7.57 45.13
N SER A 157 -17.33 7.37 44.47
CA SER A 157 -17.51 6.91 43.09
C SER A 157 -17.06 7.87 41.98
N VAL A 158 -16.67 9.12 42.25
CA VAL A 158 -16.24 10.06 41.18
C VAL A 158 -14.80 9.77 40.71
N CYS A 159 -13.91 9.30 41.57
CA CYS A 159 -12.51 9.07 41.20
C CYS A 159 -12.28 7.99 40.11
N PRO A 160 -13.01 6.85 40.10
CA PRO A 160 -12.93 5.86 39.02
C PRO A 160 -13.15 6.41 37.61
N PHE A 161 -13.90 7.51 37.46
CA PHE A 161 -14.11 8.13 36.16
C PHE A 161 -12.81 8.70 35.55
N GLY A 162 -11.78 8.97 36.36
CA GLY A 162 -10.46 9.33 35.86
C GLY A 162 -9.84 8.26 34.98
N ALA A 163 -10.10 6.98 35.25
CA ALA A 163 -9.64 5.90 34.39
C ALA A 163 -10.37 5.85 33.05
N LEU A 164 -11.67 6.16 33.04
CA LEU A 164 -12.44 6.31 31.81
C LEU A 164 -11.94 7.48 30.96
N VAL A 165 -11.73 8.64 31.60
CA VAL A 165 -11.17 9.83 30.92
C VAL A 165 -9.82 9.49 30.31
N LEU A 166 -8.91 8.86 31.07
CA LEU A 166 -7.61 8.43 30.56
C LEU A 166 -7.75 7.55 29.32
N VAL A 167 -8.57 6.50 29.37
CA VAL A 167 -8.74 5.56 28.25
C VAL A 167 -9.32 6.25 27.02
N VAL A 168 -10.34 7.10 27.18
CA VAL A 168 -10.94 7.85 26.07
C VAL A 168 -9.90 8.75 25.41
N VAL A 169 -9.13 9.48 26.21
CA VAL A 169 -8.09 10.37 25.71
C VAL A 169 -6.96 9.58 25.04
N CYS A 170 -6.52 8.46 25.61
CA CYS A 170 -5.53 7.56 25.01
C CYS A 170 -6.00 7.00 23.66
N ILE A 171 -7.26 6.56 23.54
CA ILE A 171 -7.84 6.09 22.27
C ILE A 171 -7.85 7.23 21.23
N ALA A 172 -8.22 8.44 21.65
CA ALA A 172 -8.20 9.61 20.77
C ALA A 172 -6.77 9.93 20.30
N SER A 173 -5.77 9.92 21.19
CA SER A 173 -4.36 10.11 20.85
C SER A 173 -3.85 9.03 19.90
N TYR A 174 -4.20 7.76 20.14
CA TYR A 174 -3.86 6.66 19.24
C TYR A 174 -4.44 6.84 17.84
N TYR A 175 -5.74 7.17 17.77
CA TYR A 175 -6.41 7.41 16.50
C TYR A 175 -5.78 8.59 15.74
N THR A 176 -5.41 9.63 16.48
CA THR A 176 -4.70 10.80 15.92
C THR A 176 -3.36 10.37 15.35
N GLY A 177 -2.53 9.65 16.11
CA GLY A 177 -1.24 9.14 15.64
C GLY A 177 -1.38 8.23 14.42
N PHE A 178 -2.40 7.37 14.39
CA PHE A 178 -2.68 6.50 13.24
C PHE A 178 -3.07 7.30 11.98
N ARG A 179 -3.68 8.48 12.13
CA ARG A 179 -4.04 9.37 11.03
C ARG A 179 -2.97 10.40 10.68
N THR A 180 -1.97 10.62 11.53
CA THR A 180 -0.88 11.55 11.23
C THR A 180 -0.05 11.01 10.07
N VAL A 181 0.05 11.78 9.00
CA VAL A 181 0.94 11.50 7.87
C VAL A 181 2.35 11.98 8.26
N ARG A 182 3.32 11.07 8.35
CA ARG A 182 4.74 11.40 8.55
C ARG A 182 5.54 10.82 7.39
N GLY A 183 5.84 11.64 6.40
CA GLY A 183 6.72 11.29 5.28
C GLY A 183 6.08 10.42 4.20
N ASP A 184 5.38 9.36 4.58
CA ASP A 184 4.82 8.39 3.62
C ASP A 184 3.31 8.64 3.42
N SER A 185 2.95 9.09 2.22
CA SER A 185 1.56 9.24 1.76
C SER A 185 1.26 8.14 0.73
N PHE A 186 0.21 7.33 0.95
CA PHE A 186 -0.17 6.31 -0.03
C PHE A 186 -0.65 6.94 -1.33
N GLU A 187 -1.25 8.13 -1.27
CA GLU A 187 -1.64 8.92 -2.44
C GLU A 187 -0.41 9.35 -3.26
N GLU A 188 0.68 9.73 -2.60
CA GLU A 188 1.94 10.06 -3.29
C GLU A 188 2.57 8.81 -3.90
N ASP A 189 2.72 7.73 -3.13
CA ASP A 189 3.25 6.45 -3.63
C ASP A 189 2.42 5.90 -4.80
N PHE A 190 1.10 6.03 -4.73
CA PHE A 190 0.20 5.59 -5.80
C PHE A 190 0.30 6.49 -7.04
N SER A 191 0.51 7.79 -6.87
CA SER A 191 0.79 8.72 -7.97
C SER A 191 2.12 8.39 -8.66
N HIS A 192 3.14 8.00 -7.89
CA HIS A 192 4.42 7.51 -8.42
C HIS A 192 4.24 6.21 -9.22
N LEU A 193 3.41 5.29 -8.72
CA LEU A 193 3.05 4.07 -9.45
C LEU A 193 2.34 4.42 -10.76
N GLU A 194 1.33 5.29 -10.73
CA GLU A 194 0.62 5.72 -11.93
C GLU A 194 1.59 6.33 -12.97
N PHE A 195 2.49 7.19 -12.53
CA PHE A 195 3.50 7.79 -13.39
C PHE A 195 4.42 6.74 -14.03
N TYR A 196 4.91 5.78 -13.23
CA TYR A 196 5.75 4.68 -13.71
C TYR A 196 5.06 3.88 -14.80
N VAL A 197 3.83 3.43 -14.52
CA VAL A 197 3.03 2.60 -15.44
C VAL A 197 2.72 3.35 -16.73
N ASN A 198 2.21 4.58 -16.63
CA ASN A 198 1.87 5.38 -17.80
C ASN A 198 3.10 5.67 -18.67
N THR A 199 4.26 5.95 -18.06
CA THR A 199 5.49 6.25 -18.79
C THR A 199 5.98 5.03 -19.57
N HIS A 200 5.97 3.85 -18.94
CA HIS A 200 6.37 2.61 -19.61
C HIS A 200 5.41 2.24 -20.75
N ILE A 201 4.11 2.24 -20.50
CA ILE A 201 3.10 1.88 -21.50
C ILE A 201 3.16 2.83 -22.70
N ARG A 202 3.23 4.14 -22.48
CA ARG A 202 3.33 5.13 -23.57
C ARG A 202 4.58 4.95 -24.42
N ASN A 203 5.73 4.70 -23.78
CA ASN A 203 6.99 4.53 -24.50
C ASN A 203 7.04 3.22 -25.30
N ILE A 204 6.32 2.19 -24.85
CA ILE A 204 6.21 0.92 -25.56
C ILE A 204 5.22 1.03 -26.72
N ASP A 205 4.07 1.65 -26.48
CA ASP A 205 3.04 1.86 -27.50
C ASP A 205 3.51 2.72 -28.67
N ALA A 206 4.36 3.72 -28.38
CA ALA A 206 4.98 4.56 -29.40
C ALA A 206 5.86 3.78 -30.41
N GLU A 207 6.38 2.61 -30.04
CA GLU A 207 7.24 1.80 -30.91
C GLU A 207 6.44 0.88 -31.85
N LEU A 208 5.16 0.65 -31.57
CA LEU A 208 4.25 -0.15 -32.39
C LEU A 208 2.93 0.60 -32.70
N PRO A 209 2.98 1.80 -33.33
CA PRO A 209 1.81 2.66 -33.48
C PRO A 209 0.71 2.08 -34.39
N LEU A 210 1.05 1.08 -35.22
CA LEU A 210 0.13 0.40 -36.12
C LEU A 210 -0.48 -0.87 -35.48
N ALA A 211 0.08 -1.34 -34.36
CA ALA A 211 -0.47 -2.46 -33.63
C ALA A 211 -1.43 -1.92 -32.55
N ASN A 212 -2.68 -2.38 -32.57
CA ASN A 212 -3.64 -1.99 -31.55
C ASN A 212 -3.30 -2.70 -30.23
N GLY A 213 -2.53 -2.03 -29.37
CA GLY A 213 -2.23 -2.50 -28.02
C GLY A 213 -3.46 -2.44 -27.12
N MET A 214 -3.64 -3.46 -26.29
CA MET A 214 -4.63 -3.49 -25.21
C MET A 214 -3.94 -3.66 -23.87
N ILE A 215 -4.39 -2.95 -22.86
CA ILE A 215 -3.91 -3.14 -21.50
C ILE A 215 -4.72 -4.26 -20.88
N ILE A 216 -4.04 -5.26 -20.33
CA ILE A 216 -4.66 -6.30 -19.53
C ILE A 216 -4.29 -6.07 -18.07
N ILE A 217 -5.31 -5.91 -17.23
CA ILE A 217 -5.16 -5.87 -15.78
C ILE A 217 -5.41 -7.28 -15.26
N GLN A 218 -4.35 -7.91 -14.75
CA GLN A 218 -4.43 -9.26 -14.19
C GLN A 218 -4.88 -9.17 -12.74
N LEU A 219 -5.99 -9.81 -12.42
CA LEU A 219 -6.64 -9.73 -11.11
C LEU A 219 -6.78 -11.09 -10.45
N VAL A 220 -6.71 -11.13 -9.13
CA VAL A 220 -7.11 -12.30 -8.33
C VAL A 220 -8.27 -11.92 -7.42
N ARG A 221 -9.30 -12.76 -7.39
CA ARG A 221 -10.46 -12.57 -6.52
C ARG A 221 -10.21 -13.14 -5.12
N LYS A 222 -10.27 -12.28 -4.10
CA LYS A 222 -10.26 -12.69 -2.67
C LYS A 222 -11.58 -12.28 -2.01
N ARG A 223 -12.45 -13.27 -1.78
CA ARG A 223 -13.81 -13.08 -1.25
C ARG A 223 -14.63 -12.10 -2.12
N ARG A 224 -14.92 -10.90 -1.61
CA ARG A 224 -15.70 -9.83 -2.28
C ARG A 224 -14.81 -8.70 -2.83
N LYS A 225 -13.50 -8.89 -2.85
CA LYS A 225 -12.52 -7.90 -3.31
C LYS A 225 -11.62 -8.49 -4.39
N TYR A 226 -11.06 -7.63 -5.21
CA TYR A 226 -10.11 -7.96 -6.25
C TYR A 226 -8.75 -7.39 -5.90
N ALA A 227 -7.71 -8.04 -6.36
CA ALA A 227 -6.35 -7.58 -6.19
C ALA A 227 -5.60 -7.63 -7.50
N ILE A 228 -4.76 -6.63 -7.72
CA ILE A 228 -3.94 -6.52 -8.92
C ILE A 228 -2.71 -7.37 -8.72
N VAL A 229 -2.48 -8.28 -9.66
CA VAL A 229 -1.26 -9.09 -9.73
C VAL A 229 -0.24 -8.42 -10.63
N ASP A 230 -0.69 -7.96 -11.80
CA ASP A 230 0.14 -7.32 -12.80
C ASP A 230 -0.70 -6.40 -13.69
N ILE A 231 -0.04 -5.47 -14.37
CA ILE A 231 -0.59 -4.76 -15.53
C ILE A 231 0.34 -5.06 -16.69
N LEU A 232 -0.22 -5.55 -17.79
CA LEU A 232 0.52 -5.86 -19.00
C LEU A 232 -0.10 -5.17 -20.21
N VAL A 233 0.68 -5.05 -21.27
CA VAL A 233 0.21 -4.60 -22.59
C VAL A 233 0.32 -5.77 -23.56
N GLU A 234 -0.79 -6.13 -24.17
CA GLU A 234 -0.89 -7.19 -25.19
C GLU A 234 -1.01 -6.55 -26.57
N TYR A 235 -0.15 -6.96 -27.49
CA TYR A 235 -0.20 -6.65 -28.91
C TYR A 235 -0.51 -7.92 -29.69
N ARG A 236 -1.63 -7.90 -30.42
CA ARG A 236 -1.95 -8.94 -31.40
C ARG A 236 -1.38 -8.55 -32.76
N LEU A 237 -0.35 -9.26 -33.17
CA LEU A 237 0.41 -9.00 -34.37
C LEU A 237 -0.05 -9.92 -35.51
N GLN A 238 0.54 -9.72 -36.70
CA GLN A 238 0.28 -10.61 -37.84
C GLN A 238 0.75 -12.04 -37.57
N ASN A 239 0.31 -13.01 -38.38
CA ASN A 239 0.72 -14.43 -38.28
C ASN A 239 0.42 -15.10 -36.92
N LYS A 240 -0.65 -14.66 -36.24
CA LYS A 240 -1.05 -15.17 -34.91
C LYS A 240 0.02 -14.97 -33.83
N MET A 241 0.89 -13.98 -34.01
CA MET A 241 1.88 -13.63 -33.00
C MET A 241 1.22 -12.78 -31.91
N ILE A 242 1.56 -13.06 -30.66
CA ILE A 242 1.11 -12.29 -29.50
C ILE A 242 2.36 -11.81 -28.78
N LEU A 243 2.44 -10.50 -28.55
CA LEU A 243 3.52 -9.90 -27.79
C LEU A 243 2.94 -9.25 -26.55
N GLU A 244 3.39 -9.71 -25.40
CA GLU A 244 2.98 -9.22 -24.09
C GLU A 244 4.16 -8.52 -23.43
N TYR A 245 3.89 -7.35 -22.84
CA TYR A 245 4.82 -6.66 -21.96
C TYR A 245 4.23 -6.57 -20.56
N HIS A 246 4.87 -7.23 -19.61
CA HIS A 246 4.50 -7.25 -18.21
C HIS A 246 5.36 -6.26 -17.40
N LEU A 247 4.71 -5.43 -16.59
CA LEU A 247 5.41 -4.51 -15.70
C LEU A 247 5.98 -5.22 -14.46
N GLY A 248 5.36 -6.31 -14.02
CA GLY A 248 5.92 -7.18 -12.97
C GLY A 248 5.88 -6.57 -11.57
N PHE A 249 4.73 -6.01 -11.16
CA PHE A 249 4.59 -5.32 -9.87
C PHE A 249 4.80 -6.19 -8.63
N SER A 250 4.35 -7.43 -8.68
CA SER A 250 4.38 -8.39 -7.56
C SER A 250 5.80 -8.72 -7.11
N SER A 251 6.00 -9.06 -5.82
CA SER A 251 7.30 -9.54 -5.32
C SER A 251 7.83 -10.76 -6.10
N ALA A 252 6.91 -11.61 -6.54
CA ALA A 252 7.19 -12.87 -7.24
C ALA A 252 7.42 -12.71 -8.76
N HIS A 253 7.14 -11.54 -9.32
CA HIS A 253 7.26 -11.30 -10.75
C HIS A 253 8.29 -10.22 -11.05
N LYS A 254 8.89 -10.32 -12.23
CA LYS A 254 9.79 -9.31 -12.78
C LYS A 254 9.17 -8.76 -14.05
N GLU A 255 9.57 -7.53 -14.37
CA GLU A 255 9.31 -6.90 -15.66
C GLU A 255 9.82 -7.83 -16.79
N ARG A 256 8.97 -8.09 -17.78
CA ARG A 256 9.31 -9.07 -18.83
C ARG A 256 8.51 -8.84 -20.12
N PHE A 257 9.08 -9.28 -21.23
CA PHE A 257 8.38 -9.49 -22.49
C PHE A 257 8.12 -10.98 -22.70
N ILE A 258 6.95 -11.32 -23.24
CA ILE A 258 6.60 -12.65 -23.71
C ILE A 258 6.17 -12.53 -25.17
N LEU A 259 6.85 -13.24 -26.07
CA LEU A 259 6.48 -13.36 -27.46
C LEU A 259 6.04 -14.79 -27.74
N GLU A 260 4.78 -14.95 -28.11
CA GLU A 260 4.21 -16.18 -28.63
C GLU A 260 4.19 -16.09 -30.17
N ALA A 261 4.88 -17.02 -30.83
CA ALA A 261 4.96 -17.08 -32.29
C ALA A 261 5.22 -18.52 -32.76
N PRO A 262 5.01 -18.82 -34.06
CA PRO A 262 5.45 -20.07 -34.66
C PRO A 262 6.93 -20.39 -34.38
N TYR A 263 7.26 -21.68 -34.28
CA TYR A 263 8.57 -22.17 -33.87
C TYR A 263 9.74 -21.54 -34.66
N ASP A 264 9.63 -21.53 -35.99
CA ASP A 264 10.68 -21.03 -36.89
C ASP A 264 10.97 -19.54 -36.65
N LEU A 265 9.93 -18.76 -36.36
CA LEU A 265 10.06 -17.35 -36.03
C LEU A 265 10.71 -17.17 -34.66
N ILE A 266 10.32 -17.95 -33.64
CA ILE A 266 10.90 -17.87 -32.28
C ILE A 266 12.41 -18.10 -32.28
N GLU A 267 12.91 -19.04 -33.11
CA GLU A 267 14.35 -19.24 -33.26
C GLU A 267 15.04 -18.03 -33.92
N CYS A 268 14.45 -17.48 -34.98
CA CYS A 268 14.95 -16.26 -35.64
C CYS A 268 15.02 -15.08 -34.66
N PHE A 269 13.96 -14.83 -33.89
CA PHE A 269 13.92 -13.78 -32.87
C PHE A 269 14.99 -13.99 -31.81
N TYR A 270 15.16 -15.22 -31.31
CA TYR A 270 16.14 -15.52 -30.27
C TYR A 270 17.57 -15.21 -30.73
N GLU A 271 17.97 -15.70 -31.91
CA GLU A 271 19.32 -15.46 -32.42
C GLU A 271 19.57 -13.97 -32.65
N LYS A 272 18.63 -13.25 -33.30
CA LYS A 272 18.76 -11.81 -33.54
C LYS A 272 18.81 -11.00 -32.24
N MET A 273 17.95 -11.31 -31.27
CA MET A 273 17.87 -10.56 -30.01
C MET A 273 19.07 -10.82 -29.07
N LYS A 274 19.60 -12.05 -29.06
CA LYS A 274 20.77 -12.42 -28.24
C LYS A 274 22.02 -11.61 -28.60
N GLU A 275 22.13 -11.15 -29.84
CA GLU A 275 23.27 -10.35 -30.28
C GLU A 275 23.18 -8.88 -29.85
N MET A 276 21.99 -8.40 -29.50
CA MET A 276 21.71 -6.99 -29.25
C MET A 276 22.33 -6.45 -27.97
N ALA A 277 22.80 -5.21 -28.04
CA ALA A 277 23.46 -4.53 -26.92
C ALA A 277 22.55 -4.39 -25.69
N VAL A 278 21.25 -4.18 -25.87
CA VAL A 278 20.32 -3.99 -24.75
C VAL A 278 20.20 -5.26 -23.88
N VAL A 279 20.21 -6.44 -24.51
CA VAL A 279 20.22 -7.72 -23.77
C VAL A 279 21.55 -7.92 -23.05
N LYS A 280 22.68 -7.54 -23.68
CA LYS A 280 24.02 -7.71 -23.10
C LYS A 280 24.39 -6.69 -22.01
N GLN A 281 23.81 -5.48 -22.04
CA GLN A 281 24.23 -4.35 -21.21
C GLN A 281 23.22 -3.92 -20.15
N ALA A 282 21.93 -4.29 -20.28
CA ALA A 282 20.86 -3.80 -19.39
C ALA A 282 20.35 -4.86 -18.40
N ASP A 283 21.09 -5.94 -18.15
CA ASP A 283 20.71 -7.04 -17.24
C ASP A 283 19.38 -7.73 -17.62
N TRP A 284 19.03 -7.73 -18.91
CA TRP A 284 17.91 -8.51 -19.44
C TRP A 284 18.39 -9.90 -19.86
N ILE A 285 17.67 -10.95 -19.46
CA ILE A 285 17.95 -12.33 -19.87
C ILE A 285 16.91 -12.76 -20.89
N ILE A 286 17.36 -13.39 -21.97
CA ILE A 286 16.52 -13.99 -22.99
C ILE A 286 16.45 -15.50 -22.80
N GLU A 287 15.24 -16.04 -22.81
CA GLU A 287 14.94 -17.45 -22.55
C GLU A 287 13.95 -17.98 -23.60
N GLN A 288 14.17 -19.19 -24.07
CA GLN A 288 13.16 -19.94 -24.82
C GLN A 288 12.51 -20.96 -23.88
N ILE A 289 11.19 -20.92 -23.80
CA ILE A 289 10.43 -21.76 -22.87
C ILE A 289 9.39 -22.53 -23.65
N THR A 290 9.25 -23.82 -23.34
CA THR A 290 8.17 -24.65 -23.89
C THR A 290 7.03 -24.67 -22.88
N THR A 291 5.90 -24.07 -23.25
CA THR A 291 4.64 -24.08 -22.50
C THR A 291 3.72 -25.17 -23.04
N GLN A 292 2.54 -25.33 -22.44
CA GLN A 292 1.49 -26.20 -22.96
C GLN A 292 0.90 -25.70 -24.30
N SER A 293 0.97 -24.39 -24.56
CA SER A 293 0.46 -23.76 -25.78
C SER A 293 1.49 -23.73 -26.92
N GLY A 294 2.78 -23.88 -26.61
CA GLY A 294 3.85 -23.90 -27.61
C GLY A 294 5.19 -23.41 -27.09
N LYS A 295 6.10 -23.06 -27.99
CA LYS A 295 7.38 -22.44 -27.62
C LYS A 295 7.20 -20.92 -27.60
N ILE A 296 7.63 -20.29 -26.51
CA ILE A 296 7.61 -18.84 -26.32
C ILE A 296 9.02 -18.31 -26.16
N LEU A 297 9.20 -17.04 -26.51
CA LEU A 297 10.40 -16.29 -26.21
C LEU A 297 10.11 -15.34 -25.05
N ARG A 298 10.90 -15.43 -23.98
CA ARG A 298 10.75 -14.59 -22.79
C ARG A 298 11.99 -13.74 -22.60
N LEU A 299 11.82 -12.43 -22.46
CA LEU A 299 12.89 -11.52 -22.03
C LEU A 299 12.57 -11.02 -20.63
N VAL A 300 13.46 -11.23 -19.66
CA VAL A 300 13.22 -10.89 -18.25
C VAL A 300 14.24 -9.86 -17.78
N ASN A 301 13.77 -8.75 -17.23
CA ASN A 301 14.63 -7.78 -16.56
C ASN A 301 15.10 -8.37 -15.22
N GLN A 302 16.41 -8.57 -15.04
CA GLN A 302 16.91 -9.08 -13.76
C GLN A 302 16.93 -8.02 -12.68
N ARG A 303 17.03 -6.73 -13.05
CA ARG A 303 16.92 -5.61 -12.13
C ARG A 303 15.45 -5.37 -11.83
N LYS A 304 15.07 -5.69 -10.61
CA LYS A 304 13.76 -5.30 -10.11
C LYS A 304 13.79 -3.83 -9.71
N THR A 305 13.21 -2.98 -10.56
CA THR A 305 13.20 -1.52 -10.34
C THR A 305 12.07 -1.11 -9.41
N LEU A 306 10.94 -1.79 -9.46
CA LEU A 306 9.74 -1.51 -8.66
C LEU A 306 9.21 -2.81 -8.04
N ASP A 307 8.86 -2.77 -6.75
CA ASP A 307 8.17 -3.83 -6.03
C ASP A 307 7.08 -3.20 -5.16
N ILE A 308 5.81 -3.50 -5.46
CA ILE A 308 4.71 -2.86 -4.73
C ILE A 308 4.70 -3.23 -3.24
N SER A 309 5.33 -4.34 -2.84
CA SER A 309 5.42 -4.73 -1.43
C SER A 309 6.45 -3.89 -0.65
N GLU A 310 7.37 -3.22 -1.34
CA GLU A 310 8.47 -2.46 -0.76
C GLU A 310 8.35 -0.97 -1.03
N LYS A 311 7.97 -0.19 0.00
CA LYS A 311 7.80 1.28 -0.08
C LYS A 311 9.03 2.02 -0.63
N ASN A 312 10.23 1.53 -0.31
CA ASN A 312 11.48 2.16 -0.77
C ASN A 312 11.66 2.11 -2.30
N THR A 313 10.94 1.23 -2.98
CA THR A 313 11.00 1.13 -4.44
C THR A 313 10.10 2.13 -5.16
N PHE A 314 9.23 2.86 -4.46
CA PHE A 314 8.38 3.90 -5.07
C PHE A 314 9.10 5.24 -5.25
N ILE A 315 10.16 5.49 -4.48
CA ILE A 315 10.98 6.71 -4.54
C ILE A 315 11.97 6.60 -5.71
N ILE A 316 11.44 6.48 -6.92
CA ILE A 316 12.22 6.47 -8.16
C ILE A 316 12.16 7.88 -8.74
N GLY A 317 13.32 8.53 -8.83
CA GLY A 317 13.41 9.83 -9.51
C GLY A 317 12.90 9.71 -10.96
N PRO A 318 12.20 10.73 -11.50
CA PRO A 318 11.66 10.67 -12.87
C PRO A 318 12.69 10.32 -13.94
N SER A 319 13.96 10.71 -13.72
CA SER A 319 15.08 10.35 -14.59
C SER A 319 15.36 8.84 -14.64
N VAL A 320 15.19 8.13 -13.53
CA VAL A 320 15.38 6.68 -13.45
C VAL A 320 14.21 5.95 -14.10
N VAL A 321 12.96 6.41 -13.87
CA VAL A 321 11.77 5.89 -14.56
C VAL A 321 11.94 6.03 -16.08
N ASN A 322 12.29 7.24 -16.55
CA ASN A 322 12.49 7.50 -17.97
C ASN A 322 13.61 6.62 -18.56
N LYS A 323 14.72 6.44 -17.85
CA LYS A 323 15.80 5.56 -18.30
C LYS A 323 15.35 4.10 -18.41
N SER A 324 14.59 3.60 -17.45
CA SER A 324 14.04 2.23 -17.46
C SER A 324 13.05 2.06 -18.62
N ALA A 325 12.13 3.01 -18.79
CA ALA A 325 11.15 2.98 -19.86
C ALA A 325 11.80 3.05 -21.25
N LEU A 326 12.88 3.83 -21.42
CA LEU A 326 13.66 3.87 -22.67
C LEU A 326 14.36 2.54 -22.96
N GLN A 327 14.82 1.81 -21.93
CA GLN A 327 15.39 0.48 -22.12
C GLN A 327 14.34 -0.53 -22.60
N ALA A 328 13.16 -0.54 -21.97
CA ALA A 328 12.04 -1.38 -22.39
C ALA A 328 11.56 -1.03 -23.81
N SER A 329 11.42 0.26 -24.10
CA SER A 329 11.10 0.77 -25.45
C SER A 329 12.13 0.36 -26.49
N SER A 330 13.43 0.38 -26.16
CA SER A 330 14.46 -0.10 -27.08
C SER A 330 14.35 -1.60 -27.38
N ILE A 331 13.91 -2.42 -26.41
CA ILE A 331 13.61 -3.85 -26.65
C ILE A 331 12.41 -3.96 -27.61
N MET A 332 11.35 -3.20 -27.35
CA MET A 332 10.15 -3.20 -28.21
C MET A 332 10.49 -2.79 -29.65
N ARG A 333 11.27 -1.73 -29.83
CA ARG A 333 11.76 -1.28 -31.15
C ARG A 333 12.48 -2.37 -31.91
N ASN A 334 13.32 -3.13 -31.20
CA ASN A 334 14.08 -4.21 -31.81
C ASN A 334 13.17 -5.38 -32.23
N ILE A 335 12.19 -5.72 -31.40
CA ILE A 335 11.16 -6.71 -31.76
C ILE A 335 10.38 -6.23 -32.99
N ALA A 336 9.96 -4.95 -33.01
CA ALA A 336 9.29 -4.33 -34.14
C ALA A 336 10.12 -4.37 -35.44
N ALA A 337 11.42 -4.08 -35.36
CA ALA A 337 12.33 -4.13 -36.50
C ALA A 337 12.48 -5.54 -37.07
N ILE A 338 12.53 -6.58 -36.21
CA ILE A 338 12.56 -7.96 -36.67
C ILE A 338 11.22 -8.34 -37.33
N LEU A 339 10.09 -7.93 -36.74
CA LEU A 339 8.76 -8.17 -37.31
C LEU A 339 8.61 -7.58 -38.73
N GLN A 340 9.15 -6.39 -38.98
CA GLN A 340 9.10 -5.74 -40.30
C GLN A 340 10.00 -6.40 -41.35
N GLN A 341 10.99 -7.20 -40.95
CA GLN A 341 11.87 -7.91 -41.88
C GLN A 341 11.32 -9.28 -42.29
N GLU A 342 10.48 -9.89 -41.45
CA GLU A 342 9.99 -11.27 -41.59
C GLU A 342 8.50 -11.36 -41.96
N GLY A 343 7.77 -10.24 -41.91
CA GLY A 343 6.39 -10.10 -42.38
C GLY A 343 6.33 -9.45 -43.75
#